data_AF-A0A1G4AXM7-F1
#
_entry.id   AF-A0A1G4AXM7-F1
#
_cell.length_a   1.000
_cell.length_b   1.000
_cell.length_c   1.000
_cell.angle_alpha   90.00
_cell.angle_beta   90.00
_cell.angle_gamma   90.00
#
_symmetry.space_group_name_H-M   'P 1'
#
loop_
_entity.id
_entity.type
_entity.pdbx_description
1 polymer ?
#
loop_
_entity_poly.entity_id
_entity_poly.type
_entity_poly.pdbx_seq_one_letter_code
_entity_poly.pdbx_strand_id
1 'polypeptide(L)' 'MSRSTIVKLRCMHCRKAAELTRTDDLKDAGMVEVGYNLYYCFPCAKATGHPKAQGVTQPPRDAE' A
#
# COMPACT_ATOMS: atom_id res chain seq x y z
N MET A 1 19.70 10.22 15.56
CA MET A 1 18.78 9.06 15.50
C MET A 1 17.46 9.54 14.92
N SER A 2 17.28 9.42 13.61
CA SER A 2 16.02 9.79 12.95
C SER A 2 14.93 8.84 13.42
N ARG A 3 13.88 9.36 14.05
CA ARG A 3 12.74 8.55 14.51
C ARG A 3 11.93 8.10 13.29
N SER A 4 12.19 6.89 12.81
CA SER A 4 11.35 6.23 11.80
C SER A 4 9.94 6.08 12.37
N THR A 5 9.00 6.84 11.82
CA THR A 5 7.59 6.77 12.24
C THR A 5 6.91 5.70 11.42
N ILE A 6 6.42 4.63 12.06
CA ILE A 6 5.71 3.55 11.39
C ILE A 6 4.22 3.91 11.32
N VAL A 7 3.66 3.88 10.12
CA VAL A 7 2.24 4.07 9.83
C VAL A 7 1.65 2.72 9.45
N LYS A 8 0.56 2.33 10.12
CA LYS A 8 -0.16 1.08 9.83
C LYS A 8 -1.34 1.37 8.92
N LEU A 9 -1.27 0.88 7.69
CA LEU A 9 -2.36 0.96 6.72
C LEU A 9 -3.14 -0.35 6.70
N ARG A 10 -4.44 -0.27 6.42
CA ARG A 10 -5.29 -1.45 6.23
C ARG A 10 -6.10 -1.33 4.95
N CYS A 11 -6.13 -2.43 4.20
CA CYS A 11 -7.00 -2.56 3.05
C CYS A 11 -8.46 -2.62 3.51
N MET A 12 -9.29 -1.68 3.06
CA MET A 12 -10.72 -1.67 3.43
C MET A 12 -11.51 -2.84 2.81
N HIS A 13 -11.00 -3.49 1.77
CA HIS A 13 -11.70 -4.59 1.09
C HIS A 13 -11.39 -5.97 1.70
N CYS A 14 -10.13 -6.29 1.98
CA CYS A 14 -9.71 -7.61 2.48
C CYS A 14 -9.12 -7.58 3.89
N ARG A 15 -9.08 -6.40 4.53
CA ARG A 15 -8.50 -6.16 5.87
C ARG A 15 -7.00 -6.48 6.00
N LYS A 16 -6.29 -6.69 4.89
CA LYS A 16 -4.83 -6.86 4.89
C LYS A 16 -4.17 -5.62 5.49
N ALA A 17 -3.34 -5.80 6.52
CA ALA A 17 -2.53 -4.74 7.11
C ALA A 17 -1.18 -4.66 6.39
N ALA A 18 -0.66 -3.44 6.22
CA ALA A 18 0.71 -3.19 5.80
C ALA A 18 1.31 -2.11 6.70
N GLU A 19 2.59 -2.27 7.02
CA GLU A 19 3.36 -1.30 7.79
C GLU A 19 4.20 -0.51 6.80
N LEU A 20 4.12 0.81 6.90
CA LEU A 20 4.88 1.74 6.09
C LEU A 20 5.72 2.59 7.02
N THR A 21 7.00 2.75 6.75
CA THR A 21 7.73 3.85 7.40
C THR A 21 7.29 5.13 6.70
N ARG A 22 7.10 6.23 7.45
CA ARG A 22 6.61 7.52 6.91
C ARG A 22 7.44 8.06 5.72
N THR A 23 8.67 7.59 5.55
CA THR A 23 9.55 7.91 4.43
C THR A 23 9.41 6.98 3.23
N ASP A 24 8.75 5.83 3.37
CA ASP A 24 8.52 4.89 2.28
C ASP A 24 7.32 5.33 1.43
N ASP A 25 7.34 5.01 0.15
CA ASP A 25 6.21 5.22 -0.75
C ASP A 25 5.12 4.15 -0.53
N LEU A 26 3.85 4.52 -0.72
CA LEU A 26 2.72 3.57 -0.64
C LEU A 26 2.90 2.34 -1.55
N LYS A 27 3.64 2.55 -2.65
CA LYS A 27 3.96 1.56 -3.67
C LYS A 27 4.83 0.44 -3.11
N ASP A 28 5.82 0.76 -2.27
CA ASP A 28 6.72 -0.23 -1.68
C ASP A 28 5.99 -1.19 -0.75
N ALA A 29 4.96 -0.71 -0.04
CA ALA A 29 4.12 -1.58 0.80
C ALA A 29 3.01 -2.33 0.04
N GLY A 30 2.94 -2.21 -1.29
CA GLY A 30 1.88 -2.83 -2.09
C GLY A 30 0.47 -2.32 -1.76
N MET A 31 0.38 -1.07 -1.29
CA MET A 31 -0.86 -0.37 -0.99
C MET A 31 -1.13 0.72 -2.04
N VAL A 32 -2.39 0.96 -2.34
CA VAL A 32 -2.85 1.96 -3.30
C VAL A 32 -3.85 2.85 -2.59
N GLU A 33 -3.62 4.15 -2.62
CA GLU A 33 -4.61 5.13 -2.16
C GLU A 33 -5.70 5.27 -3.22
N VAL A 34 -6.90 4.80 -2.88
CA VAL A 34 -8.07 4.84 -3.76
C VAL A 34 -8.96 6.05 -3.50
N GLY A 35 -8.73 6.76 -2.39
CA GLY A 35 -9.44 7.97 -1.99
C GLY A 35 -8.80 8.59 -0.75
N TYR A 36 -9.36 9.69 -0.25
CA TYR A 36 -8.81 10.41 0.91
C TYR A 36 -8.79 9.52 2.16
N ASN A 37 -7.59 9.16 2.65
CA ASN A 37 -7.40 8.19 3.75
C ASN A 37 -7.98 6.78 3.49
N LEU A 38 -8.20 6.41 2.23
CA LEU A 38 -8.71 5.08 1.84
C LEU A 38 -7.63 4.31 1.08
N TYR A 39 -7.22 3.18 1.65
CA TYR A 39 -6.13 2.36 1.13
C TYR A 39 -6.62 0.97 0.79
N TYR A 40 -6.30 0.50 -0.42
CA TYR A 40 -6.56 -0.87 -0.87
C TYR A 40 -5.21 -1.54 -1.15
N CYS A 41 -5.11 -2.84 -0.88
CA CYS A 41 -3.94 -3.58 -1.35
C CYS A 41 -3.99 -3.73 -2.88
N PHE A 42 -2.82 -3.87 -3.50
CA PHE A 42 -2.68 -4.03 -4.95
C PHE A 42 -3.66 -5.03 -5.59
N PRO A 43 -3.85 -6.27 -5.08
CA PRO A 43 -4.80 -7.21 -5.69
C PRO A 43 -6.26 -6.75 -5.57
N CYS A 44 -6.67 -6.13 -4.46
CA CYS A 44 -8.02 -5.59 -4.33
C CYS A 44 -8.25 -4.40 -5.25
N ALA A 45 -7.27 -3.50 -5.35
CA ALA A 45 -7.36 -2.34 -6.23
C ALA A 45 -7.43 -2.75 -7.72
N LYS A 46 -6.71 -3.82 -8.11
CA LYS A 46 -6.80 -4.41 -9.45
C LYS A 46 -8.17 -5.06 -9.70
N ALA A 47 -8.70 -5.78 -8.72
CA ALA A 47 -10.01 -6.43 -8.82
C ALA A 47 -11.18 -5.43 -8.92
N THR A 48 -11.10 -4.29 -8.22
CA THR A 48 -12.13 -3.24 -8.26
C THR A 48 -11.92 -2.22 -9.38
N GLY A 49 -10.88 -2.37 -10.21
CA GLY A 49 -10.64 -1.50 -11.37
C GLY A 49 -10.20 -0.09 -11.01
N HIS A 50 -9.51 0.13 -9.89
CA HIS A 50 -8.98 1.45 -9.55
C HIS A 50 -7.79 1.80 -10.46
N PRO A 51 -7.86 2.86 -11.29
CA PRO A 51 -6.86 3.17 -12.31
C PRO A 51 -5.49 3.56 -11.74
N LYS A 52 -5.44 4.04 -10.48
CA LYS A 52 -4.18 4.30 -9.78
C LYS A 52 -3.33 3.04 -9.53
N ALA A 53 -3.92 1.85 -9.62
CA ALA A 53 -3.19 0.59 -9.54
C ALA A 53 -2.40 0.28 -10.83
N GLN A 54 -2.72 0.92 -11.97
CA GLN A 54 -2.11 0.60 -13.27
C GLN A 54 -0.65 1.04 -13.42
N GLY A 55 -0.06 1.67 -12.39
CA GLY A 55 1.35 2.12 -12.37
C GLY A 55 2.21 1.51 -11.25
N VAL A 56 1.77 0.42 -10.62
CA VAL A 56 2.54 -0.31 -9.59
C VAL A 56 2.86 -1.69 -10.14
N THR A 57 3.99 -1.82 -10.83
CA THR A 57 4.50 -3.10 -11.35
C THR A 57 5.57 -3.71 -10.47
N GLN A 58 5.84 -3.18 -9.27
CA GLN A 58 6.85 -3.74 -8.38
C GLN A 58 6.21 -4.69 -7.37
N PRO A 59 6.54 -6.00 -7.41
CA PRO A 59 6.21 -6.90 -6.31
C PRO A 59 6.94 -6.46 -5.02
N PRO A 60 6.39 -6.76 -3.83
CA PRO A 60 7.05 -6.47 -2.57
C PRO A 60 8.45 -7.08 -2.60
N ARG A 61 9.49 -6.27 -2.38
CA ARG A 61 10.90 -6.67 -2.52
C ARG A 61 11.42 -7.45 -1.31
N ASP A 62 10.57 -7.67 -0.30
CA ASP A 62 10.92 -8.37 0.94
C ASP A 62 10.50 -9.84 0.88
N ALA A 63 11.16 -10.57 -0.03
CA ALA A 63 11.27 -12.02 -0.01
C ALA A 63 12.75 -12.37 -0.23
N GLU A 64 13.58 -12.01 0.74
CA GLU A 64 14.93 -12.56 0.94
C GLU A 64 15.08 -13.00 2.40
#